data_AF-A0A7Y3GI17-F1
#
_entry.id   AF-A0A7Y3GI17-F1
#
_cell.length_a   1.000
_cell.length_b   1.000
_cell.length_c   1.000
_cell.angle_alpha   90.00
_cell.angle_beta   90.00
_cell.angle_gamma   90.00
#
_symmetry.space_group_name_H-M   'P 1'
#
loop_
_entity.id
_entity.type
_entity.pdbx_description
1 polymer ?
#
loop_
_entity_poly.entity_id
_entity_poly.type
_entity_poly.pdbx_seq_one_letter_code
_entity_poly.pdbx_strand_id
1 'polypeptide(L)'
;FVLLVVSLSFNRVLTVKALLIIVVVGGGLVWLFGSSNSIHIGASGIIFGLMGFLMFLGVFRREWTALGFSVAIFVLYGGAILSLLTYVPGISWGGHFFGFISGVSAAWWTKIEKTR
;
A
#
# COMPACT_ATOMS: atom_id res chain seq x y z
N PHE A 1 -11.04 4.07 2.45
CA PHE A 1 -11.51 4.33 3.82
C PHE A 1 -11.39 3.13 4.75
N VAL A 2 -11.94 1.96 4.42
CA VAL A 2 -11.83 0.75 5.28
C VAL A 2 -10.38 0.37 5.61
N LEU A 3 -9.49 0.26 4.62
CA LEU A 3 -8.07 -0.09 4.85
C LEU A 3 -7.35 0.89 5.77
N LEU A 4 -7.67 2.18 5.66
CA LEU A 4 -7.09 3.21 6.53
C LEU A 4 -7.57 3.02 7.97
N VAL A 5 -8.87 2.78 8.17
CA VAL A 5 -9.44 2.49 9.49
C VAL A 5 -8.81 1.24 10.08
N VAL A 6 -8.73 0.14 9.32
CA VAL A 6 -8.09 -1.10 9.77
C VAL A 6 -6.63 -0.85 10.17
N SER A 7 -5.87 -0.13 9.34
CA SER A 7 -4.47 0.20 9.64
C SER A 7 -4.34 1.02 10.92
N LEU A 8 -5.14 2.09 11.06
CA LEU A 8 -5.13 2.97 12.24
C LEU A 8 -5.55 2.23 13.52
N SER A 9 -6.51 1.32 13.42
CA SER A 9 -6.94 0.46 14.52
C SER A 9 -5.88 -0.54 14.94
N PHE A 10 -5.04 -1.00 13.99
CA PHE A 10 -3.90 -1.86 14.30
C PHE A 10 -2.79 -1.08 15.02
N ASN A 11 -2.27 -0.01 14.40
CA ASN A 11 -1.25 0.84 15.04
C ASN A 11 -1.12 2.19 14.33
N ARG A 12 -1.52 3.27 15.01
CA ARG A 12 -1.51 4.63 14.44
C ARG A 12 -0.12 5.11 14.00
N VAL A 13 0.93 4.81 14.77
CA VAL A 13 2.29 5.26 14.46
C VAL A 13 2.81 4.58 13.20
N LEU A 14 2.59 3.26 13.10
CA LEU A 14 2.93 2.49 11.91
C LEU A 14 2.16 2.99 10.68
N THR A 15 0.86 3.26 10.82
CA THR A 15 0.05 3.78 9.72
C THR A 15 0.57 5.12 9.22
N VAL A 16 0.86 6.08 10.11
CA VAL A 16 1.35 7.40 9.69
C VAL A 16 2.71 7.28 8.99
N LYS A 17 3.63 6.48 9.53
CA LYS A 17 4.91 6.19 8.87
C LYS A 17 4.71 5.56 7.49
N ALA A 18 3.82 4.59 7.39
CA ALA A 18 3.51 3.93 6.13
C ALA A 18 2.91 4.90 5.11
N LEU A 19 1.97 5.75 5.52
CA LEU A 19 1.37 6.76 4.64
C LEU A 19 2.42 7.75 4.12
N LEU A 20 3.34 8.22 4.97
CA LEU A 20 4.42 9.10 4.55
C LEU A 20 5.30 8.43 3.50
N ILE A 21 5.69 7.17 3.73
CA ILE A 21 6.47 6.39 2.76
C ILE A 21 5.69 6.20 1.45
N ILE A 22 4.40 5.82 1.52
CA ILE A 22 3.56 5.59 0.35
C ILE A 22 3.42 6.87 -0.48
N VAL A 23 3.19 8.02 0.16
CA VAL A 23 3.04 9.29 -0.54
C VAL A 23 4.36 9.72 -1.19
N VAL A 24 5.47 9.68 -0.46
CA VAL A 24 6.77 10.15 -0.97
C VAL A 24 7.33 9.19 -2.02
N VAL A 25 7.39 7.89 -1.71
CA VAL A 25 7.96 6.88 -2.61
C VAL A 25 7.00 6.60 -3.76
N GLY A 26 5.72 6.35 -3.48
CA GLY A 26 4.73 6.09 -4.53
C GLY A 26 4.55 7.30 -5.45
N GLY A 27 4.41 8.51 -4.90
CA GLY A 27 4.33 9.74 -5.67
C GLY A 27 5.61 10.02 -6.48
N GLY A 28 6.79 9.82 -5.89
CA GLY A 28 8.07 9.95 -6.58
C GLY A 28 8.23 8.96 -7.74
N LEU A 29 7.84 7.69 -7.55
CA LEU A 29 7.87 6.68 -8.61
C LEU A 29 6.90 7.02 -9.74
N VAL A 30 5.68 7.50 -9.43
CA VAL A 30 4.74 7.98 -10.44
C VAL A 30 5.30 9.20 -11.18
N TRP A 31 5.96 10.13 -10.49
CA TRP A 31 6.56 11.30 -11.11
C TRP A 31 7.71 10.93 -12.07
N LEU A 32 8.52 9.93 -11.70
CA LEU A 32 9.67 9.48 -12.51
C LEU A 32 9.27 8.59 -13.70
N PHE A 33 8.29 7.70 -13.51
CA PHE A 33 7.99 6.60 -14.44
C PHE A 33 6.56 6.64 -15.00
N GLY A 34 5.74 7.60 -14.57
CA GLY A 34 4.42 7.85 -15.14
C GLY A 34 4.51 8.24 -16.60
N SER A 35 3.43 8.01 -17.36
CA SER A 35 3.36 8.39 -18.76
C SER A 35 3.59 9.90 -18.92
N SER A 36 4.34 10.29 -19.96
CA SER A 36 4.54 11.71 -20.25
C SER A 36 3.23 12.41 -20.60
N ASN A 37 3.12 13.70 -20.26
CA ASN A 37 1.93 14.53 -20.46
C ASN A 37 0.64 13.97 -19.83
N SER A 38 0.75 13.18 -18.77
CA SER A 38 -0.38 12.69 -18.00
C SER A 38 -0.53 13.46 -16.68
N ILE A 39 -1.75 13.47 -16.15
CA ILE A 39 -2.05 13.98 -14.82
C ILE A 39 -2.48 12.79 -13.96
N HIS A 40 -1.71 12.51 -12.93
CA HIS A 40 -2.01 11.46 -11.95
C HIS A 40 -2.61 12.08 -10.68
N ILE A 41 -3.94 12.18 -10.61
CA ILE A 41 -4.67 12.67 -9.44
C ILE A 41 -5.55 11.56 -8.88
N GLY A 42 -5.51 11.37 -7.57
CA GLY A 42 -6.47 10.52 -6.87
C GLY A 42 -5.90 9.83 -5.62
N ALA A 43 -6.80 9.47 -4.71
CA ALA A 43 -6.44 8.74 -3.49
C ALA A 43 -6.17 7.24 -3.74
N SER A 44 -6.42 6.72 -4.94
CA SER A 44 -6.32 5.28 -5.23
C SER A 44 -4.90 4.75 -5.11
N GLY A 45 -3.87 5.55 -5.42
CA GLY A 45 -2.48 5.16 -5.15
C GLY A 45 -2.21 4.89 -3.68
N ILE A 46 -2.80 5.69 -2.79
CA ILE A 46 -2.72 5.48 -1.32
C ILE A 46 -3.47 4.21 -0.93
N ILE A 47 -4.63 3.92 -1.54
CA ILE A 47 -5.39 2.70 -1.30
C ILE A 47 -4.56 1.47 -1.67
N PHE A 48 -3.93 1.46 -2.84
CA PHE A 48 -3.04 0.39 -3.26
C PHE A 48 -1.80 0.27 -2.38
N GLY A 49 -1.24 1.40 -1.92
CA GLY A 49 -0.16 1.40 -0.93
C GLY A 49 -0.58 0.81 0.41
N LEU A 50 -1.77 1.12 0.92
CA LEU A 50 -2.29 0.51 2.14
C LEU A 50 -2.55 -1.00 1.97
N MET A 51 -2.99 -1.45 0.78
CA MET A 51 -3.10 -2.87 0.47
C MET A 51 -1.73 -3.56 0.55
N GLY A 52 -0.74 -3.05 -0.19
CA GLY A 52 0.62 -3.59 -0.17
C GLY A 52 1.23 -3.59 1.23
N PHE A 53 1.01 -2.51 1.99
CA PHE A 53 1.45 -2.40 3.37
C PHE A 53 0.83 -3.49 4.25
N LEU A 54 -0.50 -3.55 4.33
CA LEU A 54 -1.20 -4.47 5.24
C LEU A 54 -1.01 -5.94 4.85
N MET A 55 -0.95 -6.26 3.56
CA MET A 55 -0.74 -7.63 3.09
C MET A 55 0.65 -8.18 3.41
N PHE A 56 1.68 -7.32 3.49
CA PHE A 56 3.05 -7.76 3.74
C PHE A 56 3.56 -7.46 5.16
N LEU A 57 2.86 -6.62 5.92
CA LEU A 57 3.27 -6.24 7.27
C LEU A 57 3.45 -7.47 8.19
N GLY A 58 2.48 -8.38 8.18
CA GLY A 58 2.55 -9.60 8.98
C GLY A 58 3.67 -10.55 8.56
N VAL A 59 3.92 -10.66 7.26
CA VAL A 59 5.01 -11.45 6.69
C VAL A 59 6.37 -10.93 7.17
N PHE A 60 6.57 -9.60 7.13
CA PHE A 60 7.85 -9.00 7.52
C PHE A 60 8.05 -8.87 9.02
N ARG A 61 7.00 -8.61 9.80
CA ARG A 61 7.07 -8.53 11.27
C ARG A 61 7.16 -9.89 11.94
N ARG A 62 6.73 -10.96 11.26
CA ARG A 62 6.68 -12.34 11.80
C ARG A 62 5.88 -12.42 13.10
N GLU A 63 4.80 -11.63 13.17
CA GLU A 63 3.91 -11.50 14.32
C GLU A 63 2.54 -12.06 13.96
N TRP A 64 1.99 -12.97 14.78
CA TRP A 64 0.74 -13.68 14.48
C TRP A 64 -0.45 -12.75 14.27
N THR A 65 -0.59 -11.72 15.10
CA THR A 65 -1.66 -10.73 14.96
C THR A 65 -1.57 -10.01 13.61
N ALA A 66 -0.38 -9.49 13.27
CA ALA A 66 -0.15 -8.82 11.99
C ALA A 66 -0.35 -9.76 10.80
N LEU A 67 0.05 -11.05 10.92
CA LEU A 67 -0.17 -12.06 9.89
C LEU A 67 -1.66 -12.34 9.66
N GLY A 68 -2.46 -12.41 10.73
CA GLY A 68 -3.91 -12.54 10.63
C GLY A 68 -4.55 -11.39 9.85
N PHE A 69 -4.14 -10.14 10.13
CA PHE A 69 -4.57 -8.99 9.34
C PHE A 69 -4.12 -9.09 7.88
N SER A 70 -2.85 -9.45 7.63
CA SER A 70 -2.32 -9.62 6.27
C SER A 70 -3.13 -10.63 5.44
N VAL A 71 -3.45 -11.79 6.02
CA VAL A 71 -4.26 -12.82 5.37
C VAL A 71 -5.69 -12.32 5.14
N ALA A 72 -6.32 -11.68 6.12
CA ALA A 72 -7.68 -11.15 5.97
C ALA A 72 -7.76 -10.11 4.84
N ILE A 73 -6.80 -9.17 4.79
CA ILE A 73 -6.74 -8.18 3.71
C ILE A 73 -6.45 -8.85 2.37
N PHE A 74 -5.58 -9.86 2.31
CA PHE A 74 -5.33 -10.61 1.09
C PHE A 74 -6.59 -11.33 0.57
N VAL A 75 -7.36 -11.98 1.44
CA VAL A 75 -8.60 -12.67 1.04
C VAL A 75 -9.66 -11.68 0.57
N LEU A 76 -9.85 -10.57 1.28
CA LEU A 76 -10.91 -9.60 0.99
C LEU A 76 -10.58 -8.68 -0.20
N TYR A 77 -9.30 -8.35 -0.40
CA TYR A 77 -8.86 -7.35 -1.38
C TYR A 77 -7.86 -7.88 -2.41
N GLY A 78 -7.41 -9.13 -2.31
CA GLY A 78 -6.40 -9.72 -3.21
C GLY A 78 -6.83 -9.73 -4.68
N GLY A 79 -8.14 -9.85 -4.96
CA GLY A 79 -8.68 -9.72 -6.32
C GLY A 79 -8.37 -8.37 -6.97
N ALA A 80 -8.24 -7.28 -6.19
CA ALA A 80 -7.87 -5.97 -6.73
C ALA A 80 -6.43 -5.93 -7.25
N ILE A 81 -5.53 -6.81 -6.76
CA ILE A 81 -4.15 -6.93 -7.26
C ILE A 81 -4.15 -7.43 -8.71
N LEU A 82 -5.15 -8.20 -9.13
CA LEU A 82 -5.24 -8.67 -10.52
C LEU A 82 -5.37 -7.50 -11.51
N SER A 83 -5.90 -6.35 -11.08
CA SER A 83 -5.92 -5.13 -11.90
C SER A 83 -4.52 -4.59 -12.22
N LEU A 84 -3.49 -5.00 -11.47
CA LEU A 84 -2.10 -4.66 -11.76
C LEU A 84 -1.50 -5.50 -12.90
N LEU A 85 -2.17 -6.58 -13.34
CA LEU A 85 -1.64 -7.44 -14.40
C LEU A 85 -1.95 -6.92 -15.81
N THR A 86 -3.01 -6.10 -15.94
CA THR A 86 -3.48 -5.61 -17.24
C THR A 86 -3.59 -4.09 -17.20
N TYR A 87 -2.91 -3.42 -18.13
CA TYR A 87 -3.05 -1.99 -18.32
C TYR A 87 -4.43 -1.66 -18.91
N VAL A 88 -5.14 -0.71 -18.29
CA VAL A 88 -6.46 -0.25 -18.73
C VAL A 88 -6.42 1.26 -18.96
N PRO A 89 -6.67 1.74 -20.20
CA PRO A 89 -6.73 3.18 -20.49
C PRO A 89 -7.76 3.91 -19.63
N GLY A 90 -7.43 5.13 -19.20
CA GLY A 90 -8.29 5.95 -18.35
C GLY A 90 -8.26 5.59 -16.85
N ILE A 91 -7.57 4.51 -16.46
CA ILE A 91 -7.29 4.18 -15.05
C ILE A 91 -5.87 4.66 -14.72
N SER A 92 -5.66 5.19 -13.51
CA SER A 92 -4.32 5.54 -13.00
C SER A 92 -3.52 4.28 -12.62
N TRP A 93 -3.31 3.39 -13.60
CA TRP A 93 -2.67 2.10 -13.42
C TRP A 93 -1.27 2.23 -12.83
N GLY A 94 -0.47 3.19 -13.34
CA GLY A 94 0.85 3.49 -12.78
C GLY A 94 0.78 3.91 -11.31
N GLY A 95 -0.23 4.71 -10.96
CA GLY A 95 -0.50 5.09 -9.57
C GLY A 95 -0.85 3.90 -8.67
N HIS A 96 -1.61 2.93 -9.18
CA HIS A 96 -1.93 1.71 -8.44
C HIS A 96 -0.71 0.81 -8.25
N PHE A 97 0.07 0.59 -9.32
CA PHE A 97 1.25 -0.25 -9.29
C PHE A 97 2.32 0.31 -8.35
N PHE A 98 2.72 1.58 -8.54
CA PHE A 98 3.73 2.20 -7.69
C PHE A 98 3.22 2.47 -6.27
N GLY A 99 1.93 2.74 -6.11
CA GLY A 99 1.27 2.75 -4.81
C GLY A 99 1.48 1.43 -4.07
N PHE A 100 1.10 0.31 -4.69
CA PHE A 100 1.27 -1.03 -4.10
C PHE A 100 2.71 -1.33 -3.72
N ILE A 101 3.67 -1.09 -4.63
CA ILE A 101 5.10 -1.31 -4.38
C ILE A 101 5.58 -0.47 -3.19
N SER A 102 5.23 0.82 -3.14
CA SER A 102 5.60 1.68 -2.01
C SER A 102 5.02 1.21 -0.67
N GLY A 103 3.82 0.59 -0.70
CA GLY A 103 3.21 -0.06 0.44
C GLY A 103 4.02 -1.26 0.95
N VAL A 104 4.45 -2.13 0.04
CA VAL A 104 5.32 -3.26 0.39
C VAL A 104 6.64 -2.77 0.98
N SER A 105 7.24 -1.73 0.40
CA SER A 105 8.44 -1.09 0.95
C SER A 105 8.20 -0.51 2.34
N ALA A 106 7.07 0.15 2.56
CA ALA A 106 6.68 0.68 3.88
C ALA A 106 6.56 -0.43 4.93
N ALA A 107 5.98 -1.58 4.57
CA ALA A 107 5.86 -2.73 5.46
C ALA A 107 7.23 -3.26 5.86
N TRP A 108 8.16 -3.33 4.90
CA TRP A 108 9.52 -3.78 5.17
C TRP A 108 10.31 -2.82 6.05
N TRP A 109 10.23 -1.51 5.80
CA TRP A 109 10.95 -0.50 6.60
C TRP A 109 10.45 -0.40 8.03
N THR A 110 9.14 -0.55 8.24
CA THR A 110 8.53 -0.40 9.57
C THR A 110 8.50 -1.69 10.39
N LYS A 111 9.08 -2.79 9.88
CA LYS A 111 9.01 -4.12 10.52
C LYS A 111 9.63 -4.20 11.93
N ILE A 112 10.57 -3.31 12.26
CA ILE A 112 11.34 -3.34 13.54
C ILE A 112 10.66 -2.47 14.61
N GLU A 113 9.65 -1.68 14.26
CA GLU A 113 8.97 -0.80 15.21
C GLU A 113 8.21 -1.64 16.25
N LYS A 114 8.42 -1.39 17.55
CA LYS A 114 7.64 -2.05 18.59
C LYS A 114 6.19 -1.56 18.54
N THR A 115 5.25 -2.47 18.37
CA THR A 115 3.84 -2.23 18.68
C THR A 115 3.74 -2.09 20.20
N ARG A 116 3.47 -0.87 20.67
CA ARG A 116 3.18 -0.62 22.10
C ARG A 116 1.74 -1.01 22.41
#